data_AF-A0A903TSF7-F1
#
_entry.id   AF-A0A903TSF7-F1
#
_cell.length_a   1.000
_cell.length_b   1.000
_cell.length_c   1.000
_cell.angle_alpha   90.00
_cell.angle_beta   90.00
_cell.angle_gamma   90.00
#
_symmetry.space_group_name_H-M   'P 1'
#
loop_
_entity.id
_entity.type
_entity.pdbx_description
1 polymer ?
#
loop_
_entity_poly.entity_id
_entity_poly.type
_entity_poly.pdbx_seq_one_letter_code
_entity_poly.pdbx_strand_id
1 'polypeptide(L)'
;MLALHHMTSGEVTQISNLHTLILEINSEVALFRDLLIHVGQARDCPELREKIRKLRRSCVEACKHTAALILPQIRQALAEGILADNPHLVLLFYLSQLFLRELIKSHRLVQVIPMDMSGYYENRAGPSNLGNVISQILLCKQITPDFNQEELCSITKDSQEIARILQDLQEFMPQQETYLERTIALTAEINGPWPAKRRRGSLYKNMGLLCCVSRPNYL
;
A
#
# COMPACT_ATOMS: atom_id res chain seq x y z
N MET A 1 28.69 22.15 17.49
CA MET A 1 27.61 23.13 17.28
C MET A 1 27.79 23.82 15.93
N LEU A 2 27.74 23.08 14.80
CA LEU A 2 27.90 23.63 13.45
C LEU A 2 27.30 22.64 12.44
N ALA A 3 26.04 22.87 12.03
CA ALA A 3 25.41 22.46 10.76
C ALA A 3 23.89 22.81 10.77
N LEU A 4 23.54 24.00 11.25
CA LEU A 4 22.19 24.57 11.11
C LEU A 4 22.34 25.85 10.29
N HIS A 5 22.70 25.71 9.02
CA HIS A 5 22.72 26.82 8.08
C HIS A 5 21.73 26.55 6.95
N HIS A 6 20.69 27.39 6.93
CA HIS A 6 19.81 27.72 5.81
C HIS A 6 19.04 26.59 5.15
N MET A 7 17.96 26.15 5.81
CA MET A 7 16.77 25.72 5.06
C MET A 7 16.06 26.98 4.56
N THR A 8 15.77 27.07 3.27
CA THR A 8 14.97 28.17 2.71
C THR A 8 13.52 28.03 3.17
N SER A 9 12.77 29.14 3.24
CA SER A 9 11.35 29.11 3.66
C SER A 9 10.46 28.22 2.76
N GLY A 10 10.90 27.95 1.53
CA GLY A 10 10.27 27.00 0.61
C GLY A 10 10.50 25.52 0.96
N GLU A 11 11.66 25.15 1.51
CA GLU A 11 11.95 23.76 1.91
C GLU A 11 11.20 23.37 3.19
N VAL A 12 11.10 24.29 4.14
CA VAL A 12 10.36 24.05 5.40
C VAL A 12 8.86 23.84 5.14
N THR A 13 8.27 24.58 4.20
CA THR A 13 6.87 24.38 3.78
C THR A 13 6.68 23.09 2.99
N GLN A 14 7.66 22.68 2.18
CA GLN A 14 7.59 21.40 1.46
C GLN A 14 7.71 20.18 2.38
N ILE A 15 8.54 20.24 3.42
CA ILE A 15 8.69 19.18 4.43
C ILE A 15 7.42 19.05 5.29
N SER A 16 6.83 20.17 5.75
CA SER A 16 5.57 20.12 6.50
C SER A 16 4.40 19.60 5.66
N ASN A 17 4.41 19.88 4.36
CA ASN A 17 3.45 19.30 3.41
C ASN A 17 3.64 17.79 3.23
N LEU A 18 4.88 17.29 3.11
CA LEU A 18 5.16 15.85 2.99
C LEU A 18 4.70 15.05 4.21
N HIS A 19 4.94 15.56 5.40
CA HIS A 19 4.46 14.93 6.63
C HIS A 19 2.93 14.83 6.64
N THR A 20 2.25 15.89 6.22
CA THR A 20 0.77 15.93 6.14
C THR A 20 0.25 14.90 5.14
N LEU A 21 0.84 14.81 3.95
CA LEU A 21 0.47 13.81 2.94
C LEU A 21 0.64 12.36 3.45
N ILE A 22 1.71 12.08 4.18
CA ILE A 22 1.95 10.75 4.77
C ILE A 22 0.89 10.41 5.83
N LEU A 23 0.49 11.37 6.67
CA LEU A 23 -0.58 11.17 7.64
C LEU A 23 -1.94 10.95 6.97
N GLU A 24 -2.20 11.66 5.87
CA GLU A 24 -3.41 11.47 5.08
C GLU A 24 -3.46 10.07 4.48
N ILE A 25 -2.38 9.60 3.84
CA ILE A 25 -2.27 8.22 3.32
C ILE A 25 -2.53 7.20 4.43
N ASN A 26 -1.91 7.37 5.59
CA ASN A 26 -2.13 6.46 6.73
C ASN A 26 -3.61 6.43 7.14
N SER A 27 -4.27 7.58 7.18
CA SER A 27 -5.68 7.71 7.53
C SER A 27 -6.59 7.06 6.48
N GLU A 28 -6.30 7.26 5.19
CA GLU A 28 -7.05 6.63 4.10
C GLU A 28 -6.87 5.10 4.08
N VAL A 29 -5.67 4.59 4.32
CA VAL A 29 -5.40 3.13 4.40
C VAL A 29 -6.13 2.50 5.59
N ALA A 30 -6.17 3.19 6.74
CA ALA A 30 -6.95 2.74 7.89
C ALA A 30 -8.45 2.70 7.57
N LEU A 31 -8.98 3.76 6.96
CA LEU A 31 -10.37 3.81 6.53
C LEU A 31 -10.69 2.73 5.49
N PHE A 32 -9.78 2.47 4.56
CA PHE A 32 -9.92 1.43 3.55
C PHE A 32 -10.08 0.05 4.22
N ARG A 33 -9.20 -0.27 5.17
CA ARG A 33 -9.31 -1.49 5.97
C ARG A 33 -10.63 -1.60 6.71
N ASP A 34 -11.10 -0.50 7.33
CA ASP A 34 -12.37 -0.50 8.05
C ASP A 34 -13.57 -0.74 7.12
N LEU A 35 -13.57 -0.16 5.94
CA LEU A 35 -14.63 -0.40 4.95
C LEU A 35 -14.61 -1.85 4.43
N LEU A 36 -13.42 -2.47 4.28
CA LEU A 36 -13.31 -3.87 3.86
C LEU A 36 -13.96 -4.85 4.86
N ILE A 37 -14.03 -4.52 6.15
CA ILE A 37 -14.69 -5.36 7.16
C ILE A 37 -16.19 -5.56 6.83
N HIS A 38 -16.81 -4.57 6.20
CA HIS A 38 -18.24 -4.61 5.88
C HIS A 38 -18.57 -5.44 4.64
N VAL A 39 -17.57 -5.87 3.86
CA VAL A 39 -17.79 -6.75 2.71
C VAL A 39 -18.31 -8.12 3.19
N GLY A 40 -19.42 -8.57 2.61
CA GLY A 40 -20.14 -9.78 3.02
C GLY A 40 -20.99 -9.64 4.28
N GLN A 41 -21.10 -8.44 4.85
CA GLN A 41 -21.98 -8.16 6.00
C GLN A 41 -23.31 -7.54 5.55
N ALA A 42 -24.25 -7.34 6.48
CA ALA A 42 -25.55 -6.73 6.20
C ALA A 42 -25.49 -5.30 5.61
N ARG A 43 -24.36 -4.61 5.76
CA ARG A 43 -24.12 -3.27 5.20
C ARG A 43 -23.47 -3.31 3.81
N ASP A 44 -23.15 -4.50 3.29
CA ASP A 44 -22.53 -4.64 1.98
C ASP A 44 -23.54 -4.33 0.87
N CYS A 45 -23.29 -3.25 0.13
CA CYS A 45 -24.15 -2.78 -0.94
C CYS A 45 -23.33 -2.10 -2.06
N PRO A 46 -23.90 -1.88 -3.26
CA PRO A 46 -23.19 -1.26 -4.37
C PRO A 46 -22.55 0.09 -4.05
N GLU A 47 -23.21 0.93 -3.25
CA GLU A 47 -22.69 2.23 -2.82
C GLU A 47 -21.43 2.08 -1.98
N LEU A 48 -21.41 1.12 -1.05
CA LEU A 48 -20.25 0.82 -0.23
C LEU A 48 -19.11 0.26 -1.10
N ARG A 49 -19.41 -0.68 -2.01
CA ARG A 49 -18.42 -1.26 -2.93
C ARG A 49 -17.77 -0.19 -3.80
N GLU A 50 -18.55 0.76 -4.32
CA GLU A 50 -17.99 1.89 -5.06
C GLU A 50 -17.19 2.84 -4.16
N LYS A 51 -17.62 3.09 -2.92
CA LYS A 51 -16.84 3.90 -1.96
C LYS A 51 -15.47 3.27 -1.69
N ILE A 52 -15.41 1.96 -1.51
CA ILE A 52 -14.17 1.18 -1.37
C ILE A 52 -13.30 1.35 -2.62
N ARG A 53 -13.88 1.18 -3.83
CA ARG A 53 -13.19 1.34 -5.11
C ARG A 53 -12.60 2.74 -5.29
N LYS A 54 -13.34 3.79 -4.94
CA LYS A 54 -12.87 5.18 -5.02
C LYS A 54 -11.76 5.47 -4.02
N LEU A 55 -11.94 5.07 -2.76
CA LEU A 55 -10.91 5.26 -1.72
C LEU A 55 -9.62 4.53 -2.08
N ARG A 56 -9.71 3.28 -2.58
CA ARG A 56 -8.56 2.53 -3.08
C ARG A 56 -7.75 3.33 -4.10
N ARG A 57 -8.42 3.89 -5.11
CA ARG A 57 -7.76 4.67 -6.17
C ARG A 57 -7.17 5.97 -5.63
N SER A 58 -7.85 6.63 -4.70
CA SER A 58 -7.32 7.80 -3.98
C SER A 58 -5.99 7.46 -3.31
N CYS A 59 -5.94 6.37 -2.54
CA CYS A 59 -4.72 5.92 -1.88
C CYS A 59 -3.59 5.61 -2.86
N VAL A 60 -3.89 4.97 -4.01
CA VAL A 60 -2.88 4.68 -5.04
C VAL A 60 -2.28 5.97 -5.58
N GLU A 61 -3.12 6.93 -5.95
CA GLU A 61 -2.64 8.22 -6.47
C GLU A 61 -1.90 9.03 -5.41
N ALA A 62 -2.33 8.99 -4.15
CA ALA A 62 -1.64 9.65 -3.04
C ALA A 62 -0.23 9.05 -2.81
N CYS A 63 -0.09 7.71 -2.83
CA CYS A 63 1.20 7.05 -2.76
C CYS A 63 2.11 7.43 -3.93
N LYS A 64 1.59 7.42 -5.17
CA LYS A 64 2.33 7.82 -6.38
C LYS A 64 2.81 9.26 -6.29
N HIS A 65 1.90 10.17 -5.94
CA HIS A 65 2.21 11.59 -5.81
C HIS A 65 3.29 11.83 -4.77
N THR A 66 3.14 11.24 -3.58
CA THR A 66 4.10 11.41 -2.49
C THR A 66 5.47 10.80 -2.84
N ALA A 67 5.50 9.64 -3.49
CA ALA A 67 6.75 9.04 -3.98
C ALA A 67 7.45 9.94 -5.02
N ALA A 68 6.69 10.55 -5.93
CA ALA A 68 7.22 11.48 -6.93
C ALA A 68 7.81 12.76 -6.32
N LEU A 69 7.41 13.14 -5.10
CA LEU A 69 8.01 14.25 -4.36
C LEU A 69 9.27 13.83 -3.58
N ILE A 70 9.26 12.65 -2.97
CA ILE A 70 10.35 12.16 -2.11
C ILE A 70 11.55 11.67 -2.92
N LEU A 71 11.33 10.86 -3.97
CA LEU A 71 12.40 10.20 -4.71
C LEU A 71 13.40 11.19 -5.35
N PRO A 72 12.98 12.31 -5.97
CA PRO A 72 13.93 13.28 -6.53
C PRO A 72 14.81 13.93 -5.46
N GLN A 73 14.25 14.26 -4.29
CA GLN A 73 15.01 14.86 -3.18
C GLN A 73 16.11 13.92 -2.68
N ILE A 74 15.81 12.63 -2.60
CA ILE A 74 16.77 11.61 -2.16
C ILE A 74 17.86 11.39 -3.20
N ARG A 75 17.50 11.32 -4.48
CA ARG A 75 18.47 11.20 -5.57
C ARG A 75 19.42 12.39 -5.62
N GLN A 76 18.91 13.60 -5.36
CA GLN A 76 19.74 14.80 -5.27
C GLN A 76 20.69 14.74 -4.07
N ALA A 77 20.19 14.43 -2.87
CA ALA A 77 21.03 14.30 -1.69
C ALA A 77 22.15 13.24 -1.87
N LEU A 78 21.83 12.12 -2.53
CA LEU A 78 22.80 11.08 -2.85
C LEU A 78 23.88 11.57 -3.84
N ALA A 79 23.48 12.34 -4.86
CA ALA A 79 24.42 12.95 -5.82
C ALA A 79 25.37 13.95 -5.14
N GLU A 80 24.91 14.61 -4.08
CA GLU A 80 25.70 15.52 -3.24
C GLU A 80 26.56 14.77 -2.20
N GLY A 81 26.50 13.43 -2.15
CA GLY A 81 27.27 12.60 -1.22
C GLY A 81 26.73 12.59 0.21
N ILE A 82 25.50 13.06 0.42
CA ILE A 82 24.85 13.10 1.73
C ILE A 82 24.18 11.74 1.97
N LEU A 83 24.53 11.09 3.08
CA LEU A 83 23.81 9.90 3.57
C LEU A 83 22.44 10.34 4.08
N ALA A 84 21.41 10.18 3.24
CA ALA A 84 20.07 10.63 3.54
C ALA A 84 19.27 9.55 4.30
N ASP A 85 19.32 9.57 5.62
CA ASP A 85 18.25 8.98 6.44
C ASP A 85 17.01 9.87 6.28
N ASN A 86 16.11 9.47 5.39
CA ASN A 86 14.87 10.21 5.13
C ASN A 86 13.69 9.51 5.83
N PRO A 87 13.18 10.03 6.96
CA PRO A 87 12.09 9.40 7.69
C PRO A 87 10.80 9.32 6.88
N HIS A 88 10.56 10.27 5.97
CA HIS A 88 9.39 10.26 5.09
C HIS A 88 9.43 9.11 4.08
N LEU A 89 10.61 8.76 3.56
CA LEU A 89 10.79 7.57 2.72
C LEU A 89 10.46 6.30 3.50
N VAL A 90 11.01 6.15 4.70
CA VAL A 90 10.78 4.96 5.54
C VAL A 90 9.30 4.80 5.87
N LEU A 91 8.63 5.90 6.25
CA LEU A 91 7.19 5.90 6.54
C LEU A 91 6.37 5.55 5.29
N LEU A 92 6.62 6.19 4.15
CA LEU A 92 5.89 5.93 2.91
C LEU A 92 6.10 4.48 2.44
N PHE A 93 7.31 3.94 2.59
CA PHE A 93 7.61 2.55 2.26
C PHE A 93 6.75 1.60 3.09
N TYR A 94 6.75 1.73 4.42
CA TYR A 94 5.95 0.84 5.27
C TYR A 94 4.44 1.02 5.09
N LEU A 95 3.96 2.26 4.87
CA LEU A 95 2.55 2.50 4.55
C LEU A 95 2.15 1.86 3.22
N SER A 96 2.98 1.98 2.19
CA SER A 96 2.74 1.34 0.89
C SER A 96 2.75 -0.19 1.00
N GLN A 97 3.60 -0.77 1.86
CA GLN A 97 3.59 -2.21 2.16
C GLN A 97 2.31 -2.66 2.86
N LEU A 98 1.85 -1.89 3.85
CA LEU A 98 0.58 -2.15 4.52
C LEU A 98 -0.59 -2.09 3.53
N PHE A 99 -0.62 -1.04 2.71
CA PHE A 99 -1.66 -0.87 1.72
C PHE A 99 -1.67 -2.00 0.68
N LEU A 100 -0.51 -2.44 0.19
CA LEU A 100 -0.41 -3.60 -0.72
C LEU A 100 -1.03 -4.86 -0.11
N ARG A 101 -0.85 -5.10 1.19
CA ARG A 101 -1.49 -6.24 1.88
C ARG A 101 -3.01 -6.09 1.91
N GLU A 102 -3.52 -4.89 2.17
CA GLU A 102 -4.96 -4.62 2.14
C GLU A 102 -5.54 -4.74 0.72
N LEU A 103 -4.81 -4.36 -0.33
CA LEU A 103 -5.19 -4.59 -1.73
C LEU A 103 -5.35 -6.09 -2.04
N ILE A 104 -4.40 -6.92 -1.60
CA ILE A 104 -4.47 -8.37 -1.77
C ILE A 104 -5.71 -8.95 -1.06
N LYS A 105 -6.01 -8.49 0.16
CA LYS A 105 -7.23 -8.89 0.87
C LYS A 105 -8.49 -8.42 0.14
N SER A 106 -8.52 -7.17 -0.33
CA SER A 106 -9.63 -6.61 -1.10
C SER A 106 -9.90 -7.44 -2.36
N HIS A 107 -8.87 -7.79 -3.12
CA HIS A 107 -9.00 -8.67 -4.28
C HIS A 107 -9.64 -10.01 -3.90
N ARG A 108 -9.16 -10.66 -2.83
CA ARG A 108 -9.72 -11.94 -2.38
C ARG A 108 -11.17 -11.83 -1.91
N LEU A 109 -11.50 -10.76 -1.19
CA LEU A 109 -12.87 -10.50 -0.75
C LEU A 109 -13.82 -10.31 -1.93
N VAL A 110 -13.45 -9.49 -2.92
CA VAL A 110 -14.25 -9.29 -4.13
C VAL A 110 -14.39 -10.59 -4.93
N GLN A 111 -13.32 -11.39 -4.99
CA GLN A 111 -13.34 -12.66 -5.70
C GLN A 111 -14.29 -13.68 -5.07
N VAL A 112 -14.31 -13.77 -3.74
CA VAL A 112 -15.11 -14.77 -3.00
C VAL A 112 -16.54 -14.29 -2.77
N ILE A 113 -16.74 -12.98 -2.63
CA ILE A 113 -18.03 -12.34 -2.34
C ILE A 113 -18.32 -11.35 -3.49
N PRO A 114 -18.75 -11.85 -4.66
CA PRO A 114 -19.11 -11.00 -5.78
C PRO A 114 -20.35 -10.16 -5.43
N MET A 115 -20.44 -8.97 -6.03
CA MET A 115 -21.59 -8.08 -5.90
C MET A 115 -22.15 -7.80 -7.29
N ASP A 116 -23.46 -7.91 -7.45
CA ASP A 116 -24.13 -7.43 -8.65
C ASP A 116 -24.20 -5.89 -8.63
N MET A 117 -23.55 -5.27 -9.60
CA MET A 117 -23.46 -3.81 -9.75
C MET A 117 -24.29 -3.30 -10.93
N SER A 118 -25.02 -4.17 -11.64
CA SER A 118 -25.79 -3.83 -12.86
C SER A 118 -26.74 -2.65 -12.63
N GLY A 119 -27.66 -2.79 -11.68
CA GLY A 119 -28.62 -1.73 -11.35
C GLY A 119 -27.97 -0.44 -10.84
N TYR A 120 -26.81 -0.52 -10.19
CA TYR A 120 -26.12 0.67 -9.69
C TYR A 120 -25.54 1.53 -10.82
N TYR A 121 -24.92 0.90 -11.83
CA TYR A 121 -24.35 1.64 -12.96
C TYR A 121 -25.41 2.01 -14.00
N GLU A 122 -26.46 1.22 -14.20
CA GLU A 122 -27.59 1.58 -15.08
C GLU A 122 -28.27 2.88 -14.62
N ASN A 123 -28.46 3.04 -13.31
CA ASN A 123 -29.08 4.25 -12.72
C ASN A 123 -28.14 5.46 -12.67
N ARG A 124 -26.84 5.28 -12.92
CA ARG A 124 -25.83 6.36 -12.91
C ARG A 124 -25.21 6.67 -14.26
N ALA A 125 -25.49 5.87 -15.28
CA ALA A 125 -24.94 6.07 -16.61
C ALA A 125 -25.55 7.33 -17.26
N GLY A 126 -24.80 8.43 -17.22
CA GLY A 126 -24.80 9.42 -18.30
C GLY A 126 -24.28 8.80 -19.62
N PRO A 127 -24.25 9.54 -20.75
CA PRO A 127 -24.28 9.01 -22.13
C PRO A 127 -23.05 8.19 -22.62
N SER A 128 -22.27 7.58 -21.73
CA SER A 128 -21.03 6.84 -21.99
C SER A 128 -21.22 5.45 -22.63
N ASN A 129 -22.42 5.09 -23.07
CA ASN A 129 -22.69 3.80 -23.73
C ASN A 129 -22.23 3.74 -25.21
N LEU A 130 -21.66 4.80 -25.76
CA LEU A 130 -21.35 4.89 -27.20
C LEU A 130 -20.34 3.81 -27.67
N GLY A 131 -19.34 3.49 -26.84
CA GLY A 131 -18.39 2.41 -27.14
C GLY A 131 -19.02 1.01 -27.09
N ASN A 132 -19.98 0.80 -26.19
CA ASN A 132 -20.67 -0.47 -26.03
C ASN A 132 -21.71 -0.68 -27.15
N VAL A 133 -22.36 0.40 -27.61
CA VAL A 133 -23.28 0.40 -28.76
C VAL A 133 -22.54 0.02 -30.05
N ILE A 134 -21.35 0.58 -30.31
CA ILE A 134 -20.56 0.22 -31.51
C ILE A 134 -20.16 -1.26 -31.47
N SER A 135 -19.75 -1.78 -30.30
CA SER A 135 -19.40 -3.20 -30.13
C SER A 135 -20.61 -4.13 -30.30
N GLN A 136 -21.79 -3.75 -29.79
CA GLN A 136 -23.04 -4.49 -29.96
C GLN A 136 -23.55 -4.51 -31.41
N ILE A 137 -23.39 -3.39 -32.13
CA ILE A 137 -23.73 -3.28 -33.57
C ILE A 137 -22.80 -4.15 -34.42
N LEU A 138 -21.51 -4.23 -34.09
CA LEU A 138 -20.52 -4.99 -34.87
C LEU A 138 -20.47 -6.49 -34.53
N LEU A 139 -20.71 -6.87 -33.28
CA LEU A 139 -20.45 -8.24 -32.79
C LEU A 139 -21.71 -9.09 -32.60
N CYS A 140 -22.92 -8.52 -32.75
CA CYS A 140 -24.20 -9.19 -32.50
C CYS A 140 -24.22 -9.96 -31.16
N LYS A 141 -23.46 -9.47 -30.18
CA LYS A 141 -23.41 -9.97 -28.82
C LYS A 141 -23.66 -8.79 -27.91
N GLN A 142 -24.67 -8.90 -27.06
CA GLN A 142 -24.78 -8.01 -25.92
C GLN A 142 -23.59 -8.33 -25.01
N ILE A 143 -22.53 -7.52 -25.11
CA ILE A 143 -21.42 -7.57 -24.16
C ILE A 143 -21.99 -7.03 -22.86
N THR A 144 -22.55 -7.91 -22.04
CA THR A 144 -22.86 -7.59 -20.66
C THR A 144 -21.52 -7.41 -19.94
N PRO A 145 -21.14 -6.18 -19.52
CA PRO A 145 -19.87 -5.98 -18.86
C PRO A 145 -19.85 -6.78 -17.54
N ASP A 146 -18.86 -7.65 -17.39
CA ASP A 146 -18.61 -8.34 -16.12
C ASP A 146 -17.92 -7.36 -15.17
N PHE A 147 -18.72 -6.56 -14.46
CA PHE A 147 -18.24 -5.55 -13.52
C PHE A 147 -17.37 -6.15 -12.42
N ASN A 148 -17.67 -7.39 -11.99
CA ASN A 148 -16.90 -8.06 -10.95
C ASN A 148 -15.49 -8.39 -11.47
N GLN A 149 -15.38 -8.91 -12.70
CA GLN A 149 -14.09 -9.19 -13.30
C GLN A 149 -13.30 -7.92 -13.64
N GLU A 150 -13.98 -6.84 -14.05
CA GLU A 150 -13.34 -5.53 -14.24
C GLU A 150 -12.77 -5.01 -12.92
N GLU A 151 -13.50 -5.13 -11.81
CA GLU A 151 -13.05 -4.73 -10.50
C GLU A 151 -11.81 -5.53 -10.06
N LEU A 152 -11.83 -6.86 -10.18
CA LEU A 152 -10.68 -7.72 -9.88
C LEU A 152 -9.43 -7.35 -10.69
N CYS A 153 -9.62 -7.11 -12.00
CA CYS A 153 -8.55 -6.63 -12.88
C CYS A 153 -8.01 -5.27 -12.42
N SER A 154 -8.88 -4.35 -12.03
CA SER A 154 -8.46 -3.04 -11.54
C SER A 154 -7.68 -3.10 -10.23
N ILE A 155 -8.10 -3.93 -9.26
CA ILE A 155 -7.35 -4.15 -8.01
C ILE A 155 -5.97 -4.75 -8.30
N THR A 156 -5.88 -5.65 -9.28
CA THR A 156 -4.60 -6.25 -9.69
C THR A 156 -3.65 -5.18 -10.26
N LYS A 157 -4.16 -4.29 -11.11
CA LYS A 157 -3.37 -3.17 -11.66
C LYS A 157 -2.90 -2.22 -10.55
N ASP A 158 -3.80 -1.85 -9.63
CA ASP A 158 -3.49 -0.99 -8.49
C ASP A 158 -2.41 -1.65 -7.60
N SER A 159 -2.49 -2.96 -7.37
CA SER A 159 -1.50 -3.73 -6.60
C SER A 159 -0.13 -3.74 -7.27
N GLN A 160 -0.09 -3.91 -8.60
CA GLN A 160 1.16 -3.85 -9.37
C GLN A 160 1.79 -2.45 -9.31
N GLU A 161 0.97 -1.40 -9.35
CA GLU A 161 1.45 -0.03 -9.25
C GLU A 161 2.10 0.25 -7.89
N ILE A 162 1.42 -0.12 -6.79
CA ILE A 162 2.02 0.00 -5.45
C ILE A 162 3.29 -0.85 -5.32
N ALA A 163 3.33 -2.04 -5.92
CA ALA A 163 4.53 -2.88 -5.92
C ALA A 163 5.72 -2.22 -6.64
N ARG A 164 5.48 -1.48 -7.74
CA ARG A 164 6.53 -0.70 -8.42
C ARG A 164 7.04 0.42 -7.53
N ILE A 165 6.15 1.19 -6.90
CA ILE A 165 6.53 2.26 -5.97
C ILE A 165 7.39 1.69 -4.83
N LEU A 166 7.01 0.53 -4.28
CA LEU A 166 7.79 -0.13 -3.24
C LEU A 166 9.19 -0.51 -3.72
N GLN A 167 9.33 -0.99 -4.95
CA GLN A 167 10.62 -1.31 -5.54
C GLN A 167 11.50 -0.07 -5.67
N ASP A 168 10.93 1.04 -6.15
CA ASP A 168 11.65 2.32 -6.29
C ASP A 168 12.08 2.88 -4.93
N LEU A 169 11.21 2.82 -3.91
CA LEU A 169 11.53 3.26 -2.56
C LEU A 169 12.57 2.35 -1.88
N GLN A 170 12.50 1.04 -2.11
CA GLN A 170 13.41 0.06 -1.51
C GLN A 170 14.87 0.28 -1.91
N GLU A 171 15.13 0.78 -3.11
CA GLU A 171 16.48 1.13 -3.59
C GLU A 171 17.21 2.08 -2.64
N PHE A 172 16.46 2.96 -1.97
CA PHE A 172 17.00 4.01 -1.09
C PHE A 172 16.73 3.75 0.39
N MET A 173 16.18 2.60 0.76
CA MET A 173 15.99 2.25 2.17
C MET A 173 17.35 2.06 2.85
N PRO A 174 17.55 2.60 4.08
CA PRO A 174 18.79 2.40 4.81
C PRO A 174 19.03 0.91 5.02
N GLN A 175 20.18 0.41 4.55
CA GLN A 175 20.60 -0.95 4.86
C GLN A 175 20.93 -0.98 6.35
N GLN A 176 20.13 -1.72 7.13
CA GLN A 176 20.50 -1.97 8.52
C GLN A 176 21.89 -2.63 8.52
N GLU A 177 22.92 -1.90 8.95
CA GLU A 177 24.22 -2.48 9.22
C GLU A 177 24.03 -3.53 10.30
N THR A 178 24.01 -4.80 9.88
CA THR A 178 23.92 -6.02 10.69
C THR A 178 24.94 -6.08 11.84
N TYR A 179 25.87 -5.12 11.92
CA TYR A 179 26.94 -5.06 12.90
C TYR A 179 26.57 -4.34 14.21
N LEU A 180 25.58 -3.45 14.22
CA LEU A 180 25.19 -2.71 15.43
C LEU A 180 24.24 -3.49 16.34
N GLU A 181 23.56 -4.53 15.82
CA GLU A 181 22.72 -5.44 16.60
C GLU A 181 23.46 -6.68 17.11
N ARG A 182 24.80 -6.68 17.15
CA ARG A 182 25.53 -7.63 18.02
C ARG A 182 25.36 -7.15 19.46
N THR A 183 24.15 -7.33 19.98
CA THR A 183 23.80 -7.15 21.38
C THR A 183 24.84 -7.91 22.20
N ILE A 184 25.69 -7.19 22.94
CA ILE A 184 26.73 -7.75 23.81
C ILE A 184 26.11 -8.72 24.85
N ALA A 185 24.78 -8.69 25.04
CA ALA A 185 24.04 -9.67 25.83
C ALA A 185 24.02 -11.10 25.24
N LEU A 186 24.35 -11.30 23.95
CA LEU A 186 24.41 -12.62 23.29
C LEU A 186 25.84 -13.22 23.28
N THR A 187 26.83 -12.54 23.87
CA THR A 187 28.20 -13.08 24.02
C THR A 187 28.41 -13.82 25.36
N ALA A 188 27.34 -14.15 26.08
CA ALA A 188 27.41 -15.10 27.18
C ALA A 188 27.36 -16.54 26.63
N GLU A 189 28.56 -17.11 26.49
CA GLU A 189 28.91 -18.52 26.70
C GLU A 189 27.96 -19.63 26.15
N ILE A 190 28.44 -20.27 25.09
CA ILE A 190 28.65 -21.73 24.97
C ILE A 190 27.52 -22.63 25.54
N ASN A 191 26.81 -23.27 24.61
CA ASN A 191 26.00 -24.51 24.76
C ASN A 191 24.67 -24.42 25.54
N GLY A 192 23.62 -23.92 24.87
CA GLY A 192 22.22 -24.23 25.23
C GLY A 192 21.74 -25.57 24.64
N PRO A 193 20.73 -26.24 25.24
CA PRO A 193 20.47 -27.69 25.07
C PRO A 193 19.66 -28.08 23.82
N TRP A 194 19.51 -27.21 22.83
CA TRP A 194 18.63 -27.46 21.68
C TRP A 194 19.44 -27.80 20.42
N PRO A 195 19.26 -29.00 19.82
CA PRO A 195 20.04 -29.40 18.67
C PRO A 195 19.71 -28.54 17.44
N ALA A 196 20.77 -28.02 16.82
CA ALA A 196 20.74 -27.20 15.62
C ALA A 196 20.09 -27.95 14.44
N LYS A 197 18.87 -27.56 14.06
CA LYS A 197 18.22 -28.07 12.85
C LYS A 197 18.62 -27.21 11.64
N ARG A 198 19.33 -27.84 10.69
CA ARG A 198 19.80 -27.23 9.44
C ARG A 198 18.63 -26.74 8.55
N ARG A 199 18.77 -25.48 8.11
CA ARG A 199 18.35 -24.81 6.85
C ARG A 199 17.07 -25.24 6.10
N ARG A 200 16.18 -24.27 5.86
CA ARG A 200 15.69 -23.91 4.50
C ARG A 200 15.61 -22.39 4.39
N GLY A 201 16.17 -21.84 3.31
CA GLY A 201 16.15 -20.41 3.01
C GLY A 201 14.74 -19.92 2.75
N SER A 202 14.35 -18.86 3.43
CA SER A 202 13.16 -18.07 3.12
C SER A 202 13.48 -16.62 3.51
N LEU A 203 13.50 -15.75 2.50
CA LEU A 203 13.75 -14.30 2.61
C LEU A 203 12.54 -13.57 3.23
N TYR A 204 12.09 -14.02 4.40
CA TYR A 204 11.06 -13.36 5.20
C TYR A 204 11.39 -13.50 6.68
N LYS A 205 12.41 -12.78 7.13
CA LYS A 205 12.71 -12.61 8.56
C LYS A 205 13.14 -11.16 8.79
N ASN A 206 12.15 -10.29 8.92
CA ASN A 206 12.15 -9.00 9.62
C ASN A 206 10.75 -8.42 9.39
N MET A 207 9.88 -8.10 10.35
CA MET A 207 10.00 -7.97 11.79
C MET A 207 8.60 -8.17 12.37
N GLY A 208 8.48 -9.02 13.39
CA GLY A 208 7.41 -8.91 14.37
C GLY A 208 7.77 -7.76 15.32
N LEU A 209 7.29 -6.56 15.02
CA LEU A 209 7.45 -5.39 15.91
C LEU A 209 6.38 -4.31 15.68
N LEU A 210 5.17 -4.74 15.29
CA LEU A 210 3.97 -3.92 15.42
C LEU A 210 2.89 -4.76 16.12
N CYS A 211 2.79 -4.52 17.42
CA CYS A 211 1.83 -5.09 18.34
C CYS A 211 0.43 -4.54 18.01
N CYS A 212 -0.47 -5.39 17.50
CA CYS A 212 -1.94 -5.26 17.56
C CYS A 212 -2.62 -6.55 17.04
N VAL A 213 -2.12 -7.72 17.45
CA VAL A 213 -2.83 -8.99 17.26
C VAL A 213 -3.19 -9.54 18.64
N SER A 214 -4.32 -9.07 19.17
CA SER A 214 -5.06 -9.84 20.16
C SER A 214 -5.49 -11.15 19.48
N ARG A 215 -4.79 -12.25 19.78
CA ARG A 215 -5.32 -13.60 19.50
C ARG A 215 -6.54 -13.81 20.41
N PRO A 216 -7.71 -14.23 19.90
CA PRO A 216 -8.77 -14.70 20.79
C PRO A 216 -8.32 -16.04 21.38
N ASN A 217 -8.14 -16.07 22.70
CA ASN A 217 -8.16 -17.31 23.47
C ASN A 217 -9.63 -17.77 23.51
N TYR A 218 -9.96 -18.81 22.76
CA TYR A 218 -11.12 -19.61 23.11
C TYR A 218 -10.66 -20.59 24.19
N LEU A 219 -11.30 -20.50 25.36
CA LEU A 219 -11.32 -21.55 26.38
C LEU A 219 -11.94 -22.82 25.79
#